data_AF-A0A1Y4F0E8-F1
#
_entry.id   AF-A0A1Y4F0E8-F1
#
_cell.length_a   1.000
_cell.length_b   1.000
_cell.length_c   1.000
_cell.angle_alpha   90.00
_cell.angle_beta   90.00
_cell.angle_gamma   90.00
#
_symmetry.space_group_name_H-M   'P 1'
#
loop_
_entity.id
_entity.type
_entity.pdbx_description
1 polymer ?
#
loop_
_entity_poly.entity_id
_entity_poly.type
_entity_poly.pdbx_seq_one_letter_code
_entity_poly.pdbx_strand_id
1 'polypeptide(L)'
;MDKQLTKAQVQDLFAKEAVLIGTNDGVPFHRVTQLFGSKAANYGFSFEGGRNVFGIGDYQLSYLTIRGFCGAAAYHNVELIHNDLEEVQSA
;
A
#
# COMPACT_ATOMS: atom_id res chain seq x y z
N MET A 1 5.33 -0.59 -11.54
CA MET A 1 4.54 -1.82 -11.37
C MET A 1 3.31 -1.61 -12.22
N ASP A 2 3.28 -2.18 -13.42
CA ASP A 2 2.57 -1.55 -14.54
C ASP A 2 1.29 -2.31 -14.91
N LYS A 3 0.81 -3.14 -13.98
CA LYS A 3 -0.39 -3.94 -14.15
C LYS A 3 -1.17 -3.99 -12.85
N GLN A 4 -2.50 -3.98 -12.98
CA GLN A 4 -3.41 -4.08 -11.86
C GLN A 4 -3.27 -5.44 -11.16
N LEU A 5 -3.37 -5.42 -9.84
CA LEU A 5 -3.22 -6.60 -8.98
C LEU A 5 -4.57 -7.13 -8.53
N THR A 6 -4.73 -8.44 -8.60
CA THR A 6 -5.85 -9.14 -7.94
C THR A 6 -5.67 -9.15 -6.43
N LYS A 7 -6.76 -9.38 -5.69
CA LYS A 7 -6.71 -9.52 -4.22
C LYS A 7 -5.69 -10.56 -3.76
N ALA A 8 -5.63 -11.72 -4.42
CA ALA A 8 -4.67 -12.78 -4.09
C ALA A 8 -3.22 -12.30 -4.25
N GLN A 9 -2.90 -11.63 -5.36
CA GLN A 9 -1.57 -11.06 -5.58
C GLN A 9 -1.20 -9.98 -4.55
N VAL A 10 -2.17 -9.17 -4.12
CA VAL A 10 -1.97 -8.17 -3.07
C VAL A 10 -1.68 -8.85 -1.73
N GLN A 11 -2.38 -9.92 -1.39
CA GLN A 11 -2.14 -10.70 -0.17
C GLN A 11 -0.77 -11.36 -0.19
N ASP A 12 -0.38 -11.98 -1.31
CA ASP A 12 0.95 -12.57 -1.48
C ASP A 12 2.06 -11.52 -1.40
N LEU A 13 1.85 -10.34 -1.98
CA LEU A 13 2.80 -9.25 -1.90
C LEU A 13 2.91 -8.71 -0.47
N PHE A 14 1.79 -8.54 0.23
CA PHE A 14 1.82 -8.18 1.65
C PHE A 14 2.61 -9.19 2.45
N ALA A 15 2.37 -10.50 2.28
CA ALA A 15 3.09 -11.54 3.00
C ALA A 15 4.60 -11.54 2.73
N LYS A 16 5.04 -11.12 1.53
CA LYS A 16 6.46 -10.99 1.17
C LYS A 16 7.13 -9.76 1.77
N GLU A 17 6.40 -8.67 1.90
CA GLU A 17 6.93 -7.34 2.24
C GLU A 17 6.68 -6.96 3.70
N ALA A 18 5.77 -7.67 4.37
CA ALA A 18 5.44 -7.42 5.75
C ALA A 18 6.53 -7.92 6.69
N VAL A 19 6.70 -7.20 7.78
CA VAL A 19 7.56 -7.57 8.89
C VAL A 19 6.71 -7.61 10.16
N LEU A 20 7.14 -8.42 11.13
CA LEU A 20 6.53 -8.46 12.44
C LEU A 20 6.76 -7.13 13.17
N ILE A 21 5.68 -6.45 13.56
CA ILE A 21 5.73 -5.21 14.35
C ILE A 21 4.77 -5.33 15.53
N GLY A 22 5.33 -5.43 16.74
CA GLY A 22 4.57 -5.75 17.94
C GLY A 22 4.01 -7.17 17.85
N THR A 23 2.68 -7.31 17.75
CA THR A 23 1.98 -8.60 17.63
C THR A 23 1.32 -8.81 16.26
N ASN A 24 1.52 -7.89 15.31
CA ASN A 24 0.89 -7.95 13.99
C ASN A 24 1.93 -7.77 12.88
N ASP A 25 1.64 -8.35 11.72
CA ASP A 25 2.40 -8.07 10.51
C ASP A 25 1.98 -6.73 9.92
N GLY A 26 2.97 -5.98 9.43
CA GLY A 26 2.76 -4.69 8.79
C GLY A 26 3.86 -4.38 7.78
N VAL A 27 3.50 -3.60 6.76
CA VAL A 27 4.47 -3.14 5.75
C VAL A 27 4.86 -1.71 6.08
N PRO A 28 6.16 -1.41 6.28
CA PRO A 28 6.64 -0.05 6.51
C PRO A 28 6.12 0.95 5.47
N PHE A 29 5.71 2.14 5.91
CA PHE A 29 5.11 3.14 5.01
C PHE A 29 6.01 3.48 3.82
N HIS A 30 7.32 3.63 4.06
CA HIS A 30 8.29 3.89 2.99
C HIS A 30 8.32 2.76 1.95
N ARG A 31 8.12 1.51 2.37
CA ARG A 31 8.11 0.35 1.47
C ARG A 31 6.83 0.33 0.62
N VAL A 32 5.68 0.65 1.21
CA VAL A 32 4.42 0.83 0.45
C VAL A 32 4.56 1.93 -0.60
N THR A 33 5.22 3.04 -0.25
CA THR A 33 5.53 4.13 -1.20
C THR A 33 6.42 3.67 -2.35
N GLN A 34 7.40 2.80 -2.11
CA GLN A 34 8.24 2.24 -3.19
C GLN A 34 7.45 1.31 -4.13
N LEU A 35 6.48 0.56 -3.59
CA LEU A 35 5.70 -0.41 -4.35
C LEU A 35 4.62 0.24 -5.20
N PHE A 36 3.89 1.21 -4.64
CA PHE A 36 2.68 1.79 -5.22
C PHE A 36 2.73 3.31 -5.42
N GLY A 37 3.81 3.96 -5.02
CA GLY A 37 3.92 5.42 -5.04
C GLY A 37 3.28 6.11 -3.82
N SER A 38 3.66 7.37 -3.61
CA SER A 38 3.29 8.13 -2.42
C SER A 38 1.78 8.38 -2.30
N LYS A 39 1.07 8.58 -3.41
CA LYS A 39 -0.39 8.84 -3.38
C LYS A 39 -1.14 7.61 -2.89
N ALA A 40 -0.85 6.45 -3.45
CA ALA A 40 -1.42 5.17 -3.03
C ALA A 40 -1.11 4.86 -1.56
N ALA A 41 0.14 5.03 -1.14
CA ALA A 41 0.54 4.81 0.24
C ALA A 41 -0.21 5.72 1.22
N ASN A 42 -0.32 7.02 0.92
CA ASN A 42 -1.09 7.96 1.74
C ASN A 42 -2.58 7.63 1.78
N TYR A 43 -3.16 7.23 0.64
CA TYR A 43 -4.56 6.80 0.59
C TYR A 43 -4.81 5.60 1.50
N GLY A 44 -3.99 4.55 1.39
CA GLY A 44 -4.06 3.38 2.27
C GLY A 44 -3.85 3.71 3.75
N PHE A 45 -2.97 4.66 4.04
CA PHE A 45 -2.69 5.13 5.39
C PHE A 45 -3.84 5.96 5.99
N SER A 46 -4.67 6.59 5.17
CA SER A 46 -5.78 7.44 5.63
C SER A 46 -6.91 6.64 6.31
N PHE A 47 -7.06 5.35 5.99
CA PHE A 47 -8.12 4.50 6.55
C PHE A 47 -8.00 4.26 8.05
N GLU A 48 -9.14 4.26 8.73
CA GLU A 48 -9.23 3.75 10.09
C GLU A 48 -8.84 2.26 10.14
N GLY A 49 -7.90 1.91 11.03
CA GLY A 49 -7.31 0.58 11.12
C GLY A 49 -6.42 0.18 9.92
N GLY A 50 -6.19 1.08 8.96
CA GLY A 50 -5.28 0.86 7.84
C GLY A 50 -3.80 1.13 8.19
N ARG A 51 -3.56 1.86 9.27
CA ARG A 51 -2.23 2.29 9.71
C ARG A 51 -2.00 2.01 11.19
N ASN A 52 -0.73 1.93 11.56
CA ASN A 52 -0.30 2.03 12.94
C ASN A 52 1.15 2.54 13.00
N VAL A 53 1.64 2.81 14.22
CA VAL A 53 2.99 3.28 14.50
C VAL A 53 3.59 2.41 15.60
N PHE A 54 4.86 2.06 15.48
CA PHE A 54 5.60 1.37 16.53
C PHE A 54 6.87 2.13 16.88
N GLY A 55 7.08 2.35 18.18
CA GLY A 55 8.22 3.11 18.70
C GLY A 55 9.25 2.21 19.38
N ILE A 56 10.53 2.55 19.23
CA ILE A 56 11.66 1.91 19.94
C ILE A 56 12.41 2.90 20.85
N GLY A 57 11.72 3.97 21.26
CA GLY A 57 12.31 5.07 22.03
C GLY A 57 12.29 6.36 21.21
N ASP A 58 13.46 6.79 20.75
CA ASP A 58 13.67 8.00 19.94
C ASP A 58 13.22 7.87 18.48
N TYR A 59 12.95 6.65 18.03
CA TYR A 59 12.47 6.35 16.68
C TYR A 59 11.06 5.78 16.68
N GLN A 60 10.26 6.22 15.70
CA GLN A 60 8.92 5.70 15.40
C GLN A 60 8.85 5.26 13.94
N LEU A 61 8.31 4.05 13.73
CA LEU A 61 8.05 3.49 12.42
C LEU A 61 6.55 3.51 12.12
N SER A 62 6.14 4.30 11.15
CA SER A 62 4.80 4.23 10.56
C SER A 62 4.72 3.07 9.57
N TYR A 63 3.64 2.29 9.65
CA TYR A 63 3.41 1.15 8.77
C TYR A 63 1.92 1.00 8.43
N LEU A 64 1.65 0.28 7.35
CA LEU A 64 0.29 -0.10 6.95
C LEU A 64 0.01 -1.53 7.39
N THR A 65 -1.19 -1.76 7.91
CA THR A 65 -1.74 -3.10 8.13
C THR A 65 -2.16 -3.70 6.79
N ILE A 66 -2.56 -4.97 6.75
CA ILE A 66 -3.13 -5.58 5.53
C ILE A 66 -4.31 -4.75 4.98
N ARG A 67 -5.11 -4.12 5.84
CA ARG A 67 -6.23 -3.26 5.42
C ARG A 67 -5.73 -2.03 4.68
N GLY A 68 -4.74 -1.32 5.23
CA GLY A 68 -4.17 -0.16 4.57
C GLY A 68 -3.43 -0.53 3.29
N PHE A 69 -2.70 -1.64 3.31
CA PHE A 69 -1.98 -2.14 2.14
C PHE A 69 -2.92 -2.50 0.99
N CYS A 70 -4.04 -3.17 1.28
CA CYS A 70 -5.11 -3.41 0.30
C CYS A 70 -5.68 -2.08 -0.24
N GLY A 71 -5.87 -1.09 0.62
CA GLY A 71 -6.31 0.24 0.22
C GLY A 71 -5.35 0.94 -0.73
N ALA A 72 -4.04 0.88 -0.45
CA ALA A 72 -3.01 1.42 -1.33
C ALA A 72 -2.97 0.69 -2.69
N ALA A 73 -3.02 -0.64 -2.69
CA ALA A 73 -3.06 -1.43 -3.91
C ALA A 73 -4.32 -1.16 -4.75
N ALA A 74 -5.48 -0.97 -4.09
CA ALA A 74 -6.72 -0.62 -4.78
C ALA A 74 -6.64 0.77 -5.44
N TYR A 75 -6.07 1.76 -4.75
CA TYR A 75 -5.81 3.07 -5.34
C TYR A 75 -4.91 2.96 -6.58
N HIS A 76 -3.78 2.23 -6.46
CA HIS A 76 -2.84 2.01 -7.55
C HIS A 76 -3.52 1.35 -8.76
N ASN A 77 -4.34 0.32 -8.53
CA ASN A 77 -5.07 -0.35 -9.60
C ASN A 77 -6.02 0.60 -10.34
N VAL A 78 -6.76 1.44 -9.61
CA VAL A 78 -7.70 2.40 -10.20
C VAL A 78 -6.96 3.53 -10.93
N GLU A 79 -5.84 4.00 -10.39
CA GLU A 79 -4.99 5.00 -11.06
C GLU A 79 -4.46 4.46 -12.39
N LEU A 80 -3.99 3.21 -12.44
CA LEU A 80 -3.59 2.58 -13.71
C LEU A 80 -4.76 2.51 -14.71
N ILE A 81 -5.94 2.06 -14.29
CA ILE A 81 -7.12 1.98 -15.17
C ILE A 81 -7.51 3.37 -15.68
N HIS A 82 -7.46 4.41 -14.83
CA HIS A 82 -7.77 5.77 -15.23
C HIS A 82 -6.80 6.27 -16.31
N ASN A 83 -5.50 6.05 -16.12
CA ASN A 83 -4.49 6.46 -17.09
C ASN A 83 -4.64 5.72 -18.42
N ASP A 84 -4.91 4.40 -18.39
CA ASP A 84 -5.16 3.59 -19.59
C ASP A 84 -6.34 4.15 -20.42
N LEU A 85 -7.40 4.63 -19.74
CA LEU A 85 -8.56 5.22 -20.40
C LEU A 85 -8.28 6.60 -21.02
N GLU A 86 -7.47 7.44 -20.36
CA GLU A 86 -7.07 8.75 -20.90
C GLU A 86 -6.17 8.60 -22.14
N GLU A 87 -5.29 7.59 -22.16
CA GLU A 87 -4.45 7.28 -23.32
C GLU A 87 -5.28 6.83 -24.53
N VAL A 88 -6.31 5.99 -24.32
CA VAL A 88 -7.22 5.56 -25.39
C VAL A 88 -8.07 6.72 -25.93
N GLN A 89 -8.45 7.69 -25.09
CA GLN A 89 -9.24 8.85 -25.50
C GLN A 89 -8.42 9.94 -26.21
N SER A 90 -7.10 9.94 -26.01
CA SER A 90 -6.18 10.91 -26.61
C SER A 90 -5.52 10.41 -27.91
N ALA A 91 -5.80 9.16 -28.32
CA ALA A 91 -5.27 8.49 -29.52
C ALA A 91 -6.29 8.48 -30.67
#